data_AF-A0A972S270-F1
#
_entry.id   AF-A0A972S270-F1
#
_cell.length_a   1.000
_cell.length_b   1.000
_cell.length_c   1.000
_cell.angle_alpha   90.00
_cell.angle_beta   90.00
_cell.angle_gamma   90.00
#
_symmetry.space_group_name_H-M   'P 1'
#
loop_
_entity.id
_entity.type
_entity.pdbx_description
1 polymer ?
#
loop_
_entity_poly.entity_id
_entity_poly.type
_entity_poly.pdbx_seq_one_letter_code
_entity_poly.pdbx_strand_id
1 'polypeptide(L)'
;MKENFSPFDMLLTQELTNLQRFIIKAPLGTNEFWSEWQSKTGEIIITKAAIRRALKTNKNKLSEEEIKKLSSLLEAYKEIANYLELLRQTALKVKGIDSSFWDIFDGIEGENSENDNDEDLPF
;
A
#
# COMPACT_ATOMS: atom_id res chain seq x y z
N MET A 1 29.78 17.54 -21.52
CA MET A 1 29.72 17.49 -20.05
C MET A 1 29.25 16.10 -19.66
N LYS A 2 29.96 15.37 -18.79
CA LYS A 2 29.41 14.17 -18.16
C LYS A 2 28.59 14.66 -16.98
N GLU A 3 27.28 14.48 -17.01
CA GLU A 3 26.45 14.67 -15.82
C GLU A 3 26.86 13.60 -14.80
N ASN A 4 27.55 14.02 -13.74
CA ASN A 4 27.77 13.17 -12.59
C ASN A 4 26.47 13.17 -11.78
N PHE A 5 25.59 12.21 -12.06
CA PHE A 5 24.42 11.97 -11.23
C PHE A 5 24.87 11.57 -9.82
N SER A 6 24.32 12.21 -8.80
CA SER A 6 24.58 11.82 -7.41
C SER A 6 24.04 10.40 -7.18
N PRO A 7 24.70 9.57 -6.34
CA PRO A 7 24.14 8.28 -5.91
C PRO A 7 22.72 8.40 -5.34
N PHE A 8 22.42 9.54 -4.70
CA PHE A 8 21.07 9.87 -4.23
C PHE A 8 20.07 10.06 -5.39
N ASP A 9 20.47 10.78 -6.44
CA ASP A 9 19.60 11.02 -7.61
C ASP A 9 19.27 9.71 -8.33
N MET A 10 20.25 8.79 -8.40
CA MET A 10 20.04 7.45 -8.94
C MET A 10 19.04 6.65 -8.10
N LEU A 11 19.18 6.68 -6.77
CA LEU A 11 18.25 6.00 -5.86
C LEU A 11 16.85 6.56 -5.98
N LEU A 12 16.70 7.89 -5.98
CA LEU A 12 15.40 8.55 -6.16
C LEU A 12 14.77 8.21 -7.51
N THR A 13 15.56 8.21 -8.58
CA THR A 13 15.09 7.83 -9.92
C THR A 13 14.61 6.38 -9.96
N GLN A 14 15.32 5.47 -9.28
CA GLN A 14 14.91 4.09 -9.16
C GLN A 14 13.59 3.95 -8.41
N GLU A 15 13.43 4.65 -7.29
CA GLU A 15 12.17 4.64 -6.54
C GLU A 15 11.00 5.22 -7.35
N LEU A 16 11.20 6.34 -8.05
CA LEU A 16 10.19 6.89 -8.94
C LEU A 16 9.79 5.90 -10.04
N THR A 17 10.78 5.22 -10.65
CA THR A 17 10.53 4.20 -11.66
C THR A 17 9.74 3.01 -11.09
N ASN A 18 10.06 2.60 -9.86
CA ASN A 18 9.32 1.55 -9.17
C ASN A 18 7.86 1.95 -8.94
N LEU A 19 7.60 3.21 -8.59
CA LEU A 19 6.27 3.75 -8.32
C LEU A 19 5.43 3.94 -9.60
N GLN A 20 6.06 4.21 -10.74
CA GLN A 20 5.35 4.40 -12.02
C GLN A 20 4.44 3.23 -12.39
N ARG A 21 4.75 2.01 -11.93
CA ARG A 21 3.90 0.84 -12.19
C ARG A 21 2.50 0.98 -11.58
N PHE A 22 2.33 1.78 -10.53
CA PHE A 22 1.03 2.01 -9.89
C PHE A 22 0.18 3.09 -10.57
N ILE A 23 0.75 3.89 -11.48
CA ILE A 23 -0.01 4.93 -12.21
C ILE A 23 -1.03 4.28 -13.14
N ILE A 24 -2.32 4.51 -12.90
CA ILE A 24 -3.38 4.03 -13.79
C ILE A 24 -3.38 4.85 -15.08
N LYS A 25 -3.28 4.17 -16.22
CA LYS A 25 -3.25 4.82 -17.55
C LYS A 25 -4.59 4.73 -18.26
N ALA A 26 -5.44 3.76 -17.90
CA ALA A 26 -6.74 3.59 -18.49
C ALA A 26 -7.71 4.75 -18.15
N PRO A 27 -8.59 5.16 -19.09
CA PRO A 27 -9.57 6.23 -18.84
C PRO A 27 -10.54 5.86 -17.70
N LEU A 28 -10.84 6.82 -16.83
CA LEU A 28 -11.69 6.61 -15.65
C LEU A 28 -13.05 5.99 -16.02
N GLY A 29 -13.48 5.01 -15.22
CA GLY A 29 -14.80 4.39 -15.32
C GLY A 29 -14.92 3.28 -16.39
N THR A 30 -13.94 3.12 -17.28
CA THR A 30 -13.87 2.04 -18.27
C THR A 30 -13.60 0.67 -17.62
N ASN A 31 -13.84 -0.42 -18.35
CA ASN A 31 -13.54 -1.77 -17.84
C ASN A 31 -12.03 -1.97 -17.66
N GLU A 32 -11.24 -1.37 -18.55
CA GLU A 32 -9.79 -1.35 -18.51
C GLU A 32 -9.30 -0.65 -17.25
N PHE A 33 -9.92 0.47 -16.85
CA PHE A 33 -9.65 1.14 -15.58
C PHE A 33 -9.89 0.21 -14.39
N TRP A 34 -11.05 -0.45 -14.34
CA TRP A 34 -11.37 -1.35 -13.22
C TRP A 34 -10.41 -2.53 -13.13
N SER A 35 -10.02 -3.10 -14.28
CA SER A 35 -9.04 -4.18 -14.34
C SER A 35 -7.66 -3.75 -13.88
N GLU A 36 -7.18 -2.59 -14.36
CA GLU A 36 -5.88 -2.03 -13.96
C GLU A 36 -5.86 -1.65 -12.48
N TRP A 37 -6.92 -1.00 -12.00
CA TRP A 37 -7.12 -0.65 -10.59
C TRP A 37 -7.10 -1.90 -9.71
N GLN A 38 -7.90 -2.92 -10.06
CA GLN A 38 -8.00 -4.15 -9.27
C GLN A 38 -6.66 -4.87 -9.18
N SER A 39 -5.93 -4.99 -10.30
CA SER A 39 -4.61 -5.65 -10.31
C SER A 39 -3.63 -4.95 -9.37
N LYS A 40 -3.58 -3.61 -9.41
CA LYS A 40 -2.64 -2.81 -8.62
C LYS A 40 -3.02 -2.77 -7.15
N THR A 41 -4.30 -2.59 -6.85
CA THR A 41 -4.83 -2.67 -5.49
C THR A 41 -4.55 -4.05 -4.88
N GLY A 42 -4.75 -5.12 -5.65
CA GLY A 42 -4.43 -6.48 -5.22
C GLY A 42 -2.95 -6.67 -4.88
N GLU A 43 -2.03 -6.17 -5.73
CA GLU A 43 -0.59 -6.19 -5.45
C GLU A 43 -0.26 -5.50 -4.12
N ILE A 44 -0.83 -4.31 -3.87
CA ILE A 44 -0.62 -3.56 -2.65
C ILE A 44 -1.13 -4.31 -1.42
N ILE A 45 -2.35 -4.85 -1.47
CA ILE A 45 -2.95 -5.60 -0.36
C ILE A 45 -2.07 -6.79 0.01
N ILE A 46 -1.69 -7.60 -0.97
CA ILE A 46 -0.86 -8.79 -0.76
C ILE A 46 0.52 -8.39 -0.20
N THR A 47 1.11 -7.32 -0.74
CA THR A 47 2.44 -6.86 -0.31
C THR A 47 2.41 -6.32 1.11
N LYS A 48 1.42 -5.49 1.47
CA LYS A 48 1.22 -5.02 2.86
C LYS A 48 1.03 -6.19 3.82
N ALA A 49 0.23 -7.19 3.44
CA ALA A 49 0.04 -8.39 4.26
C ALA A 49 1.34 -9.18 4.45
N ALA A 50 2.14 -9.35 3.39
CA ALA A 50 3.44 -10.02 3.47
C ALA A 50 4.42 -9.27 4.38
N ILE A 51 4.51 -7.95 4.26
CA ILE A 51 5.37 -7.10 5.11
C ILE A 51 4.94 -7.19 6.57
N ARG A 52 3.63 -7.05 6.86
CA ARG A 52 3.09 -7.18 8.23
C ARG A 52 3.40 -8.55 8.82
N ARG A 53 3.22 -9.62 8.04
CA ARG A 53 3.55 -10.98 8.46
C ARG A 53 5.03 -11.11 8.76
N ALA A 54 5.92 -10.60 7.90
CA ALA A 54 7.35 -10.64 8.12
C ALA A 54 7.75 -9.93 9.43
N LEU A 55 7.21 -8.73 9.67
CA LEU A 55 7.43 -7.96 10.89
C LEU A 55 6.92 -8.71 12.15
N LYS A 56 5.75 -9.35 12.07
CA LYS A 56 5.16 -10.09 13.20
C LYS A 56 5.90 -11.41 13.49
N THR A 57 6.18 -12.21 12.47
CA THR A 57 6.73 -13.57 12.66
C THR A 57 8.25 -13.61 12.79
N ASN A 58 8.96 -12.59 12.32
CA ASN A 58 10.43 -12.55 12.36
C ASN A 58 10.98 -11.39 13.20
N LYS A 59 10.16 -10.77 14.06
CA LYS A 59 10.56 -9.61 14.87
C LYS A 59 11.91 -9.80 15.60
N ASN A 60 12.16 -11.01 16.11
CA ASN A 60 13.37 -11.34 16.88
C ASN A 60 14.57 -11.76 16.00
N LYS A 61 14.39 -11.86 14.68
CA LYS A 61 15.41 -12.26 13.70
C LYS A 61 15.83 -11.12 12.76
N LEU A 62 15.04 -10.05 12.72
CA LEU A 62 15.32 -8.87 11.92
C LEU A 62 16.17 -7.89 12.72
N SER A 63 17.15 -7.29 12.07
CA SER A 63 17.85 -6.13 12.59
C SER A 63 16.93 -4.90 12.65
N GLU A 64 17.28 -3.92 13.47
CA GLU A 64 16.54 -2.66 13.56
C GLU A 64 16.46 -1.94 12.20
N GLU A 65 17.51 -2.05 11.38
CA GLU A 65 17.54 -1.47 10.04
C GLU A 65 16.53 -2.14 9.09
N GLU A 66 16.46 -3.48 9.12
CA GLU A 66 15.47 -4.23 8.34
C GLU A 66 14.04 -3.92 8.77
N ILE A 67 13.80 -3.82 10.09
CA ILE A 67 12.50 -3.41 10.62
C ILE A 67 12.14 -2.01 10.12
N LYS A 68 13.05 -1.05 10.23
CA LYS A 68 12.83 0.33 9.76
C LYS A 68 12.54 0.38 8.26
N LYS A 69 13.26 -0.41 7.46
CA LYS A 69 13.05 -0.52 6.01
C LYS A 69 11.67 -1.08 5.68
N LEU A 70 11.27 -2.18 6.33
CA LEU A 70 9.95 -2.79 6.14
C LEU A 70 8.81 -1.86 6.57
N SER A 71 8.96 -1.15 7.69
CA SER A 71 7.99 -0.15 8.13
C SER A 71 7.90 1.03 7.15
N SER A 72 9.04 1.52 6.63
CA SER A 72 9.03 2.58 5.61
C SER A 72 8.35 2.13 4.31
N LEU A 73 8.54 0.88 3.91
CA LEU A 73 7.84 0.31 2.75
C LEU A 73 6.32 0.24 3.01
N LEU A 74 5.91 -0.11 4.22
CA LEU A 74 4.50 -0.18 4.59
C LEU A 74 3.81 1.19 4.46
N GLU A 75 4.46 2.27 4.90
CA GLU A 75 3.94 3.64 4.76
C GLU A 75 3.87 4.06 3.29
N ALA A 76 4.90 3.78 2.49
CA ALA A 76 4.86 4.06 1.05
C ALA A 76 3.66 3.35 0.37
N TYR A 77 3.40 2.09 0.71
CA TYR A 77 2.23 1.36 0.19
C TYR A 77 0.89 1.93 0.68
N LYS A 78 0.86 2.56 1.86
CA LYS A 78 -0.34 3.28 2.34
C LYS A 78 -0.63 4.51 1.49
N GLU A 79 0.38 5.29 1.14
CA GLU A 79 0.20 6.44 0.25
C GLU A 79 -0.31 6.02 -1.14
N ILE A 80 0.23 4.93 -1.69
CA ILE A 80 -0.21 4.40 -3.00
C ILE A 80 -1.65 3.87 -2.90
N ALA A 81 -2.02 3.20 -1.80
CA ALA A 81 -3.37 2.74 -1.55
C ALA A 81 -4.38 3.91 -1.55
N ASN A 82 -4.05 5.01 -0.85
CA ASN A 82 -4.87 6.22 -0.81
C ASN A 82 -5.05 6.84 -2.20
N TYR A 83 -3.99 6.88 -3.01
CA TYR A 83 -4.07 7.31 -4.41
C TYR A 83 -5.05 6.46 -5.23
N LEU A 84 -4.96 5.13 -5.12
CA LEU A 84 -5.85 4.23 -5.86
C LEU A 84 -7.31 4.35 -5.37
N GLU A 85 -7.52 4.56 -4.07
CA GLU A 85 -8.86 4.77 -3.53
C GLU A 85 -9.47 6.09 -4.02
N LEU A 86 -8.70 7.17 -4.10
CA LEU A 86 -9.14 8.43 -4.69
C LEU A 86 -9.59 8.24 -6.15
N LEU A 87 -8.84 7.46 -6.94
CA LEU A 87 -9.22 7.15 -8.31
C LEU A 87 -10.50 6.33 -8.38
N ARG A 88 -10.67 5.35 -7.49
CA ARG A 88 -11.88 4.53 -7.37
C ARG A 88 -13.11 5.41 -7.14
N GLN A 89 -13.04 6.27 -6.12
CA GLN A 89 -14.12 7.18 -5.76
C GLN A 89 -14.46 8.13 -6.91
N THR A 90 -13.45 8.66 -7.59
CA THR A 90 -13.63 9.52 -8.77
C THR A 90 -14.34 8.77 -9.89
N ALA A 91 -13.92 7.54 -10.20
CA ALA A 91 -14.55 6.71 -11.24
C ALA A 91 -16.00 6.33 -10.89
N LEU A 92 -16.32 6.09 -9.62
CA LEU A 92 -17.69 5.83 -9.16
C LEU A 92 -18.58 7.07 -9.29
N LYS A 93 -18.08 8.24 -8.89
CA LYS A 93 -18.78 9.53 -9.05
C LYS A 93 -19.11 9.82 -10.52
N VAL A 94 -18.19 9.54 -11.45
CA VAL A 94 -18.43 9.68 -12.89
C VAL A 94 -19.57 8.77 -13.38
N LYS A 95 -19.78 7.60 -12.74
CA LYS A 95 -20.90 6.69 -13.02
C LYS A 95 -22.19 7.04 -12.28
N GLY A 96 -22.23 8.14 -11.52
CA GLY A 96 -23.37 8.52 -10.68
C GLY A 96 -23.58 7.61 -9.48
N ILE A 97 -22.57 6.83 -9.08
CA ILE A 97 -22.60 5.99 -7.89
C ILE A 97 -22.04 6.81 -6.73
N ASP A 98 -22.89 7.12 -5.76
CA ASP A 98 -22.48 7.79 -4.53
C ASP A 98 -21.95 6.75 -3.55
N SER A 99 -20.63 6.53 -3.56
CA SER A 99 -19.99 5.70 -2.55
C SER A 99 -19.70 6.56 -1.33
N SER A 100 -20.26 6.21 -0.17
CA SER A 100 -19.73 6.68 1.11
C SER A 100 -18.23 6.38 1.18
N PHE A 101 -17.48 7.21 1.90
CA PHE A 101 -16.04 7.05 2.12
C PHE A 101 -15.81 5.78 2.96
N TRP A 102 -15.91 4.62 2.31
CA TRP A 102 -15.58 3.32 2.86
C TRP A 102 -14.20 3.01 2.31
N ASP A 103 -13.19 3.28 3.13
CA ASP A 103 -11.82 2.97 2.79
C ASP A 103 -11.67 1.45 2.80
N ILE A 104 -11.58 0.86 1.60
CA ILE A 104 -11.41 -0.59 1.44
C ILE A 104 -10.16 -1.06 2.20
N PHE A 105 -9.19 -0.16 2.41
CA PHE A 105 -7.98 -0.46 3.15
C PHE A 105 -8.19 -0.42 4.67
N ASP A 106 -9.09 0.41 5.21
CA ASP A 106 -9.40 0.43 6.65
C ASP A 106 -10.10 -0.85 7.11
N GLY A 107 -11.01 -1.39 6.30
CA GLY A 107 -11.68 -2.67 6.59
C GLY A 107 -10.73 -3.88 6.63
N ILE A 108 -9.61 -3.81 5.92
CA ILE A 108 -8.52 -4.81 5.96
C ILE A 108 -7.55 -4.54 7.11
N GLU A 109 -7.47 -3.29 7.59
CA GLU A 109 -6.60 -2.87 8.70
C GLU A 109 -7.26 -3.07 10.08
N GLY A 110 -8.59 -3.12 10.15
CA GLY A 110 -9.37 -3.22 11.40
C GLY A 110 -9.41 -4.59 12.09
N GLU A 111 -8.99 -5.68 11.46
CA GLU A 111 -9.05 -7.03 12.09
C GLU A 111 -7.76 -7.47 12.81
N ASN A 112 -6.80 -6.57 13.04
CA ASN A 112 -5.57 -6.90 13.79
C ASN A 112 -5.35 -6.07 15.06
N SER A 113 -6.37 -5.34 15.52
CA SER A 113 -6.24 -4.40 16.65
C SER A 113 -7.00 -4.80 17.92
N GLU A 114 -7.55 -6.01 18.02
CA GLU A 114 -8.19 -6.49 19.25
C GLU A 114 -7.88 -7.97 19.47
N ASN A 115 -6.85 -8.25 20.28
CA ASN A 115 -6.78 -9.35 21.27
C ASN A 115 -5.40 -9.38 21.97
N ASP A 116 -4.89 -8.22 22.38
CA ASP A 116 -3.86 -8.12 23.44
C ASP A 116 -4.57 -7.77 24.78
N ASN A 117 -5.64 -8.50 25.10
CA ASN A 117 -6.18 -8.58 26.46
C ASN A 117 -5.80 -9.96 27.03
N ASP A 118 -4.51 -10.18 27.22
CA ASP A 118 -4.00 -11.15 28.20
C ASP A 118 -4.13 -10.52 29.60
N GLU A 119 -5.37 -10.30 30.04
CA GLU A 119 -5.69 -10.13 31.47
C GLU A 119 -6.93 -10.97 31.78
N ASP A 120 -6.72 -11.86 32.75
CA ASP A 120 -7.68 -12.80 33.37
C ASP A 120 -8.16 -13.98 32.51
N LEU A 121 -7.72 -15.19 32.87
CA LEU A 121 -8.55 -16.17 33.60
C LEU A 121 -7.69 -17.40 34.02
N PRO A 122 -8.16 -18.17 35.02
CA PRO A 122 -7.34 -18.70 36.12
C PRO A 122 -7.09 -20.21 35.99
N PHE A 123 -6.45 -20.76 37.03
CA PHE A 123 -6.04 -22.14 37.33
C PHE A 123 -4.57 -22.44 37.06
#